data_AF-A0A6P6BX93-F1
#
_entry.id   AF-A0A6P6BX93-F1
#
_cell.length_a   1.000
_cell.length_b   1.000
_cell.length_c   1.000
_cell.angle_alpha   90.00
_cell.angle_beta   90.00
_cell.angle_gamma   90.00
#
_symmetry.space_group_name_H-M   'P 1'
#
loop_
_entity.id
_entity.type
_entity.pdbx_description
1 polymer ?
#
loop_
_entity_poly.entity_id
_entity_poly.type
_entity_poly.pdbx_seq_one_letter_code
_entity_poly.pdbx_strand_id
1 'polypeptide(L)'
;MQDRYMEVSGNLRDLYDDKDGLRKEELNAISGPNEFAEFYNRLKQIKEFHRKHPNEICVPMSVEFEELLKARENPSEEAQNLVEFTDEEGYGRYLDLHDCYLKYINLKASEKLDYITYLSIFDQLFDIPKERKNAEYKRYLEMLLEYLQDYTDRVKPLQDQNELFGKIQNEFEKKWENGTFPGWPKETSSALTHAGAHLDLSAFSSWEELASLGLDRLKSALLALGLKCGGTLEERAQRLFSTKGKSLESLDTSLFAKNPKSKGTKRDTERNKDIAFLEAQIYEYVEILGEQRHLTHENVQRKQARTGEEREEEEEEQISESESEDEENEIIYNPKNLPLGWDGKPIPYWLYKLHGLNINYNCEICGNYTYRGPKAFQRHFAEWRHAHGMRCLGIPNTAHFANVTQIEDAVSLWAKLKLQKASERWQPDTEEEYEDSSGNVVNKKTYEDLKRQGLL
;
A
#
# COMPACT_ATOMS: atom_id res chain seq x y z
N MET A 1 14.00 3.66 -13.75
CA MET A 1 14.99 2.79 -14.47
C MET A 1 14.39 2.06 -15.66
N GLN A 2 13.24 1.40 -15.49
CA GLN A 2 12.56 0.73 -16.60
C GLN A 2 12.21 1.69 -17.74
N ASP A 3 11.75 2.91 -17.43
CA ASP A 3 11.41 3.91 -18.45
C ASP A 3 12.61 4.25 -19.35
N ARG A 4 13.78 4.46 -18.74
CA ARG A 4 15.02 4.69 -19.48
C ARG A 4 15.42 3.49 -20.32
N TYR A 5 15.25 2.28 -19.80
CA TYR A 5 15.51 1.06 -20.58
C TYR A 5 14.58 0.98 -21.80
N MET A 6 13.30 1.30 -21.64
CA MET A 6 12.32 1.34 -22.73
C MET A 6 12.63 2.43 -23.75
N GLU A 7 13.03 3.62 -23.30
CA GLU A 7 13.43 4.73 -24.16
C GLU A 7 14.66 4.38 -25.00
N VAL A 8 15.73 3.88 -24.36
CA VAL A 8 16.95 3.46 -25.05
C VAL A 8 16.66 2.32 -26.04
N SER A 9 15.82 1.36 -25.66
CA SER A 9 15.40 0.27 -26.54
C SER A 9 14.53 0.76 -27.71
N GLY A 10 13.71 1.79 -27.49
CA GLY A 10 12.96 2.48 -28.54
C GLY A 10 13.89 3.12 -29.56
N ASN A 11 14.81 3.96 -29.08
CA ASN A 11 15.81 4.63 -29.91
C ASN A 11 16.68 3.62 -30.69
N LEU A 12 17.09 2.53 -30.05
CA LEU A 12 17.89 1.48 -30.68
C LEU A 12 17.15 0.77 -31.81
N ARG A 13 15.85 0.49 -31.64
CA ARG A 13 15.01 -0.09 -32.70
C ARG A 13 14.92 0.84 -33.90
N ASP A 14 14.66 2.12 -33.66
CA ASP A 14 14.55 3.13 -34.72
C ASP A 14 15.88 3.30 -35.49
N LEU A 15 17.02 3.19 -34.81
CA LEU A 15 18.35 3.21 -35.44
C LEU A 15 18.64 1.97 -36.30
N TYR A 16 18.12 0.80 -35.94
CA TYR A 16 18.34 -0.43 -36.70
C TYR A 16 17.46 -0.57 -37.94
N ASP A 17 16.21 -0.10 -37.84
CA ASP A 17 15.20 -0.22 -38.89
C ASP A 17 15.51 0.63 -40.15
N ASP A 18 16.52 1.52 -40.08
CA ASP A 18 17.03 2.32 -41.21
C ASP A 18 15.93 3.11 -41.94
N LYS A 19 15.06 3.79 -41.17
CA LYS A 19 13.94 4.59 -41.73
C LYS A 19 14.41 5.64 -42.74
N ASP A 20 15.61 6.18 -42.53
CA ASP A 20 16.21 7.21 -43.39
C ASP A 20 17.02 6.63 -44.57
N GLY A 21 17.21 5.31 -44.63
CA GLY A 21 17.92 4.62 -45.72
C GLY A 21 19.44 4.83 -45.76
N LEU A 22 19.98 5.62 -44.83
CA LEU A 22 21.39 6.02 -44.75
C LEU A 22 22.33 4.83 -44.52
N ARG A 23 21.86 3.76 -43.86
CA ARG A 23 22.66 2.55 -43.63
C ARG A 23 23.05 1.88 -44.93
N LYS A 24 22.18 1.90 -45.95
CA LYS A 24 22.51 1.34 -47.28
C LYS A 24 23.59 2.15 -47.98
N GLU A 25 23.55 3.47 -47.87
CA GLU A 25 24.58 4.35 -48.42
C GLU A 25 25.91 4.16 -47.68
N GLU A 26 25.87 4.06 -46.36
CA GLU A 26 27.06 3.79 -45.54
C GLU A 26 27.66 2.42 -45.86
N LEU A 27 26.84 1.38 -45.98
CA LEU A 27 27.29 0.03 -46.32
C LEU A 27 27.93 -0.01 -47.71
N ASN A 28 27.41 0.75 -48.68
CA ASN A 28 27.99 0.85 -50.03
C ASN A 28 29.30 1.61 -50.07
N ALA A 29 29.50 2.58 -49.17
CA ALA A 29 30.79 3.26 -49.02
C ALA A 29 31.84 2.31 -48.43
N ILE A 30 31.44 1.53 -47.41
CA ILE A 30 32.34 0.56 -46.75
C ILE A 30 32.65 -0.65 -47.65
N SER A 31 31.67 -1.14 -48.42
CA SER A 31 31.76 -2.34 -49.27
C SER A 31 32.09 -1.95 -50.72
N GLY A 32 33.38 -1.73 -51.01
CA GLY A 32 33.87 -1.25 -52.30
C GLY A 32 35.36 -1.56 -52.54
N PRO A 33 35.98 -1.16 -53.66
CA PRO A 33 37.38 -1.51 -53.94
C PRO A 33 38.41 -0.87 -52.98
N ASN A 34 38.01 0.16 -52.21
CA ASN A 34 38.88 1.01 -51.39
C ASN A 34 38.53 0.95 -49.89
N GLU A 35 37.93 -0.14 -49.40
CA GLU A 35 37.45 -0.32 -48.01
C GLU A 35 38.49 0.10 -46.96
N PHE A 36 39.73 -0.35 -47.16
CA PHE A 36 40.82 -0.05 -46.24
C PHE A 36 41.16 1.45 -46.19
N ALA A 37 41.17 2.14 -47.32
CA ALA A 37 41.49 3.57 -47.36
C ALA A 37 40.41 4.40 -46.65
N GLU A 38 39.14 4.04 -46.84
CA GLU A 38 38.03 4.70 -46.15
C GLU A 38 38.05 4.41 -44.64
N PHE A 39 38.31 3.15 -44.25
CA PHE A 39 38.48 2.78 -42.85
C PHE A 39 39.58 3.58 -42.16
N TYR A 40 40.76 3.72 -42.79
CA TYR A 40 41.87 4.49 -42.21
C TYR A 40 41.58 5.99 -42.13
N ASN A 41 40.83 6.56 -43.08
CA ASN A 41 40.38 7.95 -43.01
C ASN A 41 39.42 8.18 -41.84
N ARG A 42 38.40 7.33 -41.67
CA ARG A 42 37.46 7.39 -40.53
C ARG A 42 38.20 7.19 -39.20
N LEU A 43 39.11 6.22 -39.12
CA LEU A 43 39.94 5.98 -37.93
C LEU A 43 40.80 7.19 -37.57
N LYS A 44 41.38 7.88 -38.56
CA LYS A 44 42.16 9.10 -38.33
C LYS A 44 41.28 10.20 -37.73
N GLN A 45 40.07 10.38 -38.26
CA GLN A 45 39.09 11.33 -37.72
C GLN A 45 38.73 11.03 -36.26
N ILE A 46 38.47 9.76 -35.93
CA ILE A 46 38.17 9.32 -34.56
C ILE A 46 39.35 9.59 -33.63
N LYS A 47 40.58 9.29 -34.06
CA LYS A 47 41.80 9.57 -33.28
C LYS A 47 42.00 11.07 -33.04
N GLU A 48 41.71 11.91 -34.04
CA GLU A 48 41.77 13.37 -33.90
C GLU A 48 40.69 13.90 -32.95
N PHE A 49 39.48 13.33 -32.99
CA PHE A 49 38.39 13.66 -32.07
C PHE A 49 38.74 13.29 -30.63
N HIS A 50 39.21 12.06 -30.39
CA HIS A 50 39.65 11.62 -29.06
C HIS A 50 40.84 12.43 -28.53
N ARG A 51 41.72 12.91 -29.42
CA ARG A 51 42.82 13.81 -29.03
C ARG A 51 42.33 15.20 -28.61
N LYS A 52 41.21 15.68 -29.19
CA LYS A 52 40.59 16.97 -28.84
C LYS A 52 39.72 16.89 -27.58
N HIS A 53 39.10 15.74 -27.33
CA HIS A 53 38.21 15.50 -26.17
C HIS A 53 38.78 14.41 -25.25
N PRO A 54 39.96 14.60 -24.65
CA PRO A 54 40.62 13.57 -23.84
C PRO A 54 39.91 13.25 -22.52
N ASN A 55 38.94 14.07 -22.12
CA ASN A 55 38.19 13.92 -20.87
C ASN A 55 36.75 13.42 -21.10
N GLU A 56 36.35 13.17 -22.35
CA GLU A 56 35.04 12.61 -22.67
C GLU A 56 35.08 11.11 -22.38
N ILE A 57 34.73 10.75 -21.16
CA ILE A 57 34.57 9.37 -20.73
C ILE A 57 33.15 8.91 -21.06
N CYS A 58 33.02 7.81 -21.80
CA CYS A 58 31.75 7.10 -21.87
C CYS A 58 31.45 6.58 -20.47
N VAL A 59 30.47 7.16 -19.80
CA VAL A 59 29.97 6.68 -18.51
C VAL A 59 29.23 5.38 -18.80
N PRO A 60 29.80 4.21 -18.46
CA PRO A 60 29.11 2.96 -18.67
C PRO A 60 27.90 2.91 -17.73
N MET A 61 26.85 2.19 -18.12
CA MET A 61 25.64 2.04 -17.30
C MET A 61 25.94 1.56 -15.86
N SER A 62 27.05 0.83 -15.66
CA SER A 62 27.54 0.41 -14.33
C SER A 62 27.82 1.56 -13.37
N VAL A 63 28.30 2.71 -13.86
CA VAL A 63 28.61 3.87 -13.01
C VAL A 63 27.33 4.50 -12.48
N GLU A 64 26.27 4.56 -13.29
CA GLU A 64 24.96 5.05 -12.84
C GLU A 64 24.33 4.11 -11.80
N PHE A 65 24.55 2.80 -11.91
CA PHE A 65 24.14 1.85 -10.87
C PHE A 65 24.92 2.08 -9.57
N GLU A 66 26.23 2.35 -9.64
CA GLU A 66 27.05 2.68 -8.47
C GLU A 66 26.64 4.01 -7.83
N GLU A 67 26.28 5.02 -8.61
CA GLU A 67 25.78 6.30 -8.09
C GLU A 67 24.41 6.15 -7.44
N LEU A 68 23.50 5.37 -8.02
CA LEU A 68 22.19 5.11 -7.41
C LEU A 68 22.30 4.29 -6.11
N LEU A 69 23.23 3.35 -6.04
CA LEU A 69 23.55 2.63 -4.80
C LEU A 69 24.10 3.59 -3.73
N LYS A 70 25.04 4.48 -4.10
CA LYS A 70 25.59 5.50 -3.19
C LYS A 70 24.56 6.51 -2.71
N ALA A 71 23.61 6.90 -3.57
CA ALA A 71 22.51 7.79 -3.23
C ALA A 71 21.53 7.14 -2.25
N ARG A 72 21.35 5.82 -2.33
CA ARG A 72 20.56 5.03 -1.38
C ARG A 72 21.26 4.84 -0.03
N GLU A 73 22.58 4.73 -0.03
CA GLU A 73 23.40 4.48 1.17
C GLU A 73 23.72 5.75 2.00
N ASN A 74 23.50 6.95 1.46
CA ASN A 74 23.76 8.22 2.17
C ASN A 74 22.49 9.09 2.20
N PRO A 75 21.71 9.07 3.29
CA PRO A 75 20.46 9.85 3.41
C PRO A 75 20.68 11.37 3.53
N SER A 76 21.93 11.84 3.68
CA SER A 76 22.21 13.24 4.05
C SER A 76 22.14 14.24 2.90
N GLU A 77 21.71 13.84 1.72
CA GLU A 77 21.66 14.72 0.55
C GLU A 77 20.45 14.36 -0.30
N GLU A 78 19.27 14.87 0.08
CA GLU A 78 18.10 15.08 -0.81
C GLU A 78 17.79 13.94 -1.81
N ALA A 79 18.12 12.69 -1.48
CA ALA A 79 17.52 11.49 -2.07
C ALA A 79 16.13 11.33 -1.42
N GLN A 80 15.38 12.42 -1.52
CA GLN A 80 13.96 12.55 -1.35
C GLN A 80 13.34 11.30 -1.92
N ASN A 81 12.54 10.60 -1.11
CA ASN A 81 11.75 9.46 -1.55
C ASN A 81 11.27 9.75 -2.97
N LEU A 82 11.73 8.97 -3.96
CA LEU A 82 11.41 9.18 -5.39
C LEU A 82 9.88 9.18 -5.62
N VAL A 83 9.15 8.74 -4.61
CA VAL A 83 7.73 8.60 -4.51
C VAL A 83 7.28 9.33 -3.24
N GLU A 84 6.46 10.36 -3.40
CA GLU A 84 5.88 11.11 -2.28
C GLU A 84 4.66 10.37 -1.73
N PHE A 85 4.60 10.21 -0.41
CA PHE A 85 3.42 9.73 0.32
C PHE A 85 3.01 10.78 1.34
N THR A 86 1.71 10.89 1.61
CA THR A 86 1.25 11.64 2.79
C THR A 86 1.51 10.82 4.05
N ASP A 87 1.63 11.49 5.20
CA ASP A 87 1.86 10.85 6.48
C ASP A 87 0.78 9.79 6.80
N GLU A 88 -0.48 10.10 6.46
CA GLU A 88 -1.62 9.17 6.66
C GLU A 88 -1.56 7.93 5.75
N GLU A 89 -0.80 7.96 4.65
CA GLU A 89 -0.59 6.81 3.77
C GLU A 89 0.49 5.86 4.31
N GLY A 90 1.35 6.33 5.22
CA GLY A 90 2.41 5.54 5.86
C GLY A 90 3.27 4.77 4.86
N TYR A 91 3.88 5.47 3.90
CA TYR A 91 4.71 4.90 2.83
C TYR A 91 4.07 3.74 2.06
N GLY A 92 2.75 3.81 1.82
CA GLY A 92 2.02 2.80 1.07
C GLY A 92 1.37 1.70 1.92
N ARG A 93 1.34 1.88 3.25
CA ARG A 93 0.68 0.97 4.18
C ARG A 93 -0.83 1.17 4.24
N TYR A 94 -1.28 2.42 4.17
CA TYR A 94 -2.69 2.80 4.27
C TYR A 94 -3.10 3.69 3.09
N LEU A 95 -4.39 3.73 2.77
CA LEU A 95 -4.96 4.66 1.81
C LEU A 95 -5.58 5.84 2.55
N ASP A 96 -5.24 7.06 2.15
CA ASP A 96 -5.94 8.25 2.58
C ASP A 96 -7.18 8.49 1.70
N LEU A 97 -8.32 7.98 2.16
CA LEU A 97 -9.61 8.16 1.51
C LEU A 97 -10.46 9.24 2.18
N HIS A 98 -9.90 10.06 3.07
CA HIS A 98 -10.66 11.04 3.82
C HIS A 98 -11.23 12.14 2.91
N ASP A 99 -10.43 12.64 1.98
CA ASP A 99 -10.87 13.61 0.98
C ASP A 99 -11.94 13.03 0.05
N CYS A 100 -11.79 11.77 -0.35
CA CYS A 100 -12.79 11.05 -1.13
C CYS A 100 -14.12 10.94 -0.36
N TYR A 101 -14.07 10.62 0.93
CA TYR A 101 -15.22 10.57 1.81
C TYR A 101 -15.95 11.91 1.92
N LEU A 102 -15.21 13.02 2.11
CA LEU A 102 -15.81 14.36 2.19
C LEU A 102 -16.56 14.72 0.89
N LYS A 103 -16.01 14.35 -0.28
CA LYS A 103 -16.73 14.52 -1.56
C LYS A 103 -17.93 13.58 -1.67
N TYR A 104 -17.82 12.35 -1.17
CA TYR A 104 -18.90 11.37 -1.16
C TYR A 104 -20.11 11.84 -0.33
N ILE A 105 -19.90 12.44 0.85
CA ILE A 105 -20.98 13.02 1.66
C ILE A 105 -21.65 14.19 0.93
N ASN A 106 -20.89 14.96 0.15
CA ASN A 106 -21.42 16.10 -0.59
C ASN A 106 -22.23 15.72 -1.82
N LEU A 107 -22.25 14.45 -2.23
CA LEU A 107 -23.11 13.98 -3.31
C LEU A 107 -24.59 14.16 -2.97
N LYS A 108 -25.36 14.68 -3.94
CA LYS A 108 -26.79 14.92 -3.80
C LYS A 108 -27.52 13.66 -3.31
N ALA A 109 -28.15 13.78 -2.14
CA ALA A 109 -29.01 12.78 -1.53
C ALA A 109 -28.31 11.52 -0.98
N SER A 110 -27.01 11.52 -0.67
CA SER A 110 -26.41 10.46 0.15
C SER A 110 -26.89 10.56 1.60
N GLU A 111 -27.07 9.41 2.26
CA GLU A 111 -27.37 9.37 3.69
C GLU A 111 -26.14 9.83 4.48
N LYS A 112 -26.32 10.32 5.72
CA LYS A 112 -25.19 10.62 6.60
C LYS A 112 -24.49 9.31 6.94
N LEU A 113 -23.41 9.02 6.22
CA LEU A 113 -22.62 7.81 6.37
C LEU A 113 -21.35 8.18 7.13
N ASP A 114 -20.99 7.36 8.11
CA ASP A 114 -19.74 7.50 8.84
C ASP A 114 -18.56 7.00 7.98
N TYR A 115 -17.34 7.43 8.32
CA TYR A 115 -16.15 7.09 7.53
C TYR A 115 -15.89 5.58 7.46
N ILE A 116 -16.08 4.85 8.56
CA ILE A 116 -15.93 3.38 8.59
C ILE A 116 -16.94 2.71 7.65
N THR A 117 -18.18 3.19 7.66
CA THR A 117 -19.24 2.70 6.77
C THR A 117 -18.87 2.99 5.31
N TYR A 118 -18.33 4.18 5.02
CA TYR A 118 -17.81 4.52 3.70
C TYR A 118 -16.70 3.56 3.23
N LEU A 119 -15.71 3.28 4.08
CA LEU A 119 -14.63 2.33 3.76
C LEU A 119 -15.13 0.89 3.49
N SER A 120 -16.30 0.53 4.01
CA SER A 120 -16.92 -0.77 3.77
C SER A 120 -17.73 -0.86 2.46
N ILE A 121 -18.08 0.27 1.85
CA ILE A 121 -18.99 0.34 0.69
C ILE A 121 -18.42 1.09 -0.51
N PHE A 122 -17.27 1.77 -0.40
CA PHE A 122 -16.74 2.58 -1.50
C PHE A 122 -16.38 1.75 -2.74
N ASP A 123 -16.18 0.45 -2.55
CA ASP A 123 -15.94 -0.54 -3.61
C ASP A 123 -17.24 -1.20 -4.10
N GLN A 124 -18.40 -0.96 -3.47
CA GLN A 124 -19.70 -1.55 -3.81
C GLN A 124 -20.50 -0.64 -4.76
N LEU A 125 -19.87 -0.22 -5.87
CA LEU A 125 -20.47 0.74 -6.82
C LEU A 125 -21.71 0.18 -7.56
N PHE A 126 -21.95 -1.13 -7.48
CA PHE A 126 -23.07 -1.81 -8.14
C PHE A 126 -24.40 -1.62 -7.41
N ASP A 127 -24.36 -1.28 -6.12
CA ASP A 127 -25.56 -1.02 -5.30
C ASP A 127 -26.10 0.40 -5.50
N ILE A 128 -25.31 1.30 -6.11
CA ILE A 128 -25.71 2.68 -6.35
C ILE A 128 -26.75 2.73 -7.49
N PRO A 129 -27.97 3.25 -7.24
CA PRO A 129 -29.01 3.36 -8.26
C PRO A 129 -28.56 4.22 -9.44
N LYS A 130 -28.99 3.86 -10.66
CA LYS A 130 -28.68 4.60 -11.91
C LYS A 130 -29.05 6.08 -11.83
N GLU A 131 -30.09 6.41 -11.08
CA GLU A 131 -30.61 7.76 -10.84
C GLU A 131 -29.65 8.63 -10.00
N ARG A 132 -28.80 8.00 -9.17
CA ARG A 132 -27.73 8.69 -8.43
C ARG A 132 -26.44 8.84 -9.24
N LYS A 133 -26.27 8.12 -10.36
CA LYS A 133 -25.08 8.19 -11.25
C LYS A 133 -25.09 9.44 -12.15
N ASN A 134 -25.12 10.60 -11.49
CA ASN A 134 -25.17 11.93 -12.11
C ASN A 134 -23.76 12.47 -12.41
N ALA A 135 -23.68 13.68 -12.96
CA ALA A 135 -22.40 14.32 -13.27
C ALA A 135 -21.50 14.52 -12.02
N GLU A 136 -22.09 14.77 -10.85
CA GLU A 136 -21.34 14.87 -9.58
C GLU A 136 -20.72 13.54 -9.18
N TYR A 137 -21.43 12.43 -9.40
CA TYR A 137 -20.93 11.08 -9.16
C TYR A 137 -19.82 10.72 -10.12
N LYS A 138 -19.93 11.10 -11.39
CA LYS A 138 -18.83 10.94 -12.35
C LYS A 138 -17.55 11.64 -11.86
N ARG A 139 -17.65 12.90 -11.40
CA ARG A 139 -16.48 13.63 -10.87
C ARG A 139 -15.87 12.99 -9.63
N TYR A 140 -16.72 12.47 -8.74
CA TYR A 140 -16.25 11.71 -7.58
C TYR A 140 -15.49 10.45 -8.01
N LEU A 141 -16.03 9.67 -8.96
CA LEU A 141 -15.35 8.49 -9.49
C LEU A 141 -14.04 8.83 -10.19
N GLU A 142 -14.01 9.92 -10.98
CA GLU A 142 -12.77 10.39 -11.63
C GLU A 142 -11.70 10.71 -10.58
N MET A 143 -12.05 11.43 -9.52
CA MET A 143 -11.12 11.76 -8.43
C MET A 143 -10.66 10.53 -7.63
N LEU A 144 -11.59 9.61 -7.31
CA LEU A 144 -11.26 8.37 -6.61
C LEU A 144 -10.35 7.49 -7.47
N LEU A 145 -10.65 7.37 -8.76
CA LEU A 145 -9.85 6.58 -9.69
C LEU A 145 -8.45 7.18 -9.87
N GLU A 146 -8.35 8.49 -10.04
CA GLU A 146 -7.08 9.20 -10.14
C GLU A 146 -6.21 8.93 -8.91
N TYR A 147 -6.78 9.06 -7.72
CA TYR A 147 -6.10 8.72 -6.47
C TYR A 147 -5.65 7.26 -6.41
N LEU A 148 -6.54 6.30 -6.71
CA LEU A 148 -6.22 4.88 -6.65
C LEU A 148 -5.17 4.46 -7.68
N GLN A 149 -5.21 5.03 -8.88
CA GLN A 149 -4.23 4.76 -9.92
C GLN A 149 -2.85 5.29 -9.52
N ASP A 150 -2.79 6.56 -9.13
CA ASP A 150 -1.56 7.19 -8.65
C ASP A 150 -0.98 6.44 -7.44
N TYR A 151 -1.82 6.11 -6.45
CA TYR A 151 -1.41 5.30 -5.31
C TYR A 151 -0.88 3.92 -5.73
N THR A 152 -1.53 3.26 -6.68
CA THR A 152 -1.06 1.95 -7.21
C THR A 152 0.32 2.09 -7.86
N ASP A 153 0.55 3.15 -8.63
CA ASP A 153 1.85 3.44 -9.24
C ASP A 153 2.94 3.66 -8.19
N ARG A 154 2.59 4.37 -7.11
CA ARG A 154 3.48 4.65 -5.99
C ARG A 154 3.87 3.39 -5.21
N VAL A 155 2.90 2.52 -4.88
CA VAL A 155 3.14 1.31 -4.07
C VAL A 155 3.59 0.09 -4.86
N LYS A 156 3.29 0.04 -6.17
CA LYS A 156 3.64 -1.07 -7.08
C LYS A 156 4.26 -0.54 -8.38
N PRO A 157 5.41 0.16 -8.34
CA PRO A 157 6.04 0.81 -9.50
C PRO A 157 6.55 -0.17 -10.58
N LEU A 158 6.56 -1.48 -10.30
CA LEU A 158 6.93 -2.52 -11.26
C LEU A 158 5.74 -3.05 -12.07
N GLN A 159 4.52 -2.62 -11.74
CA GLN A 159 3.31 -3.04 -12.45
C GLN A 159 3.11 -2.19 -13.71
N ASP A 160 2.96 -2.83 -14.87
CA ASP A 160 2.70 -2.11 -16.13
C ASP A 160 1.24 -1.67 -16.19
N GLN A 161 1.01 -0.37 -15.98
CA GLN A 161 -0.32 0.24 -16.06
C GLN A 161 -0.93 0.16 -17.46
N ASN A 162 -0.13 0.16 -18.52
CA ASN A 162 -0.65 0.09 -19.88
C ASN A 162 -1.20 -1.31 -20.17
N GLU A 163 -0.49 -2.34 -19.71
CA GLU A 163 -0.98 -3.73 -19.78
C GLU A 163 -2.25 -3.89 -18.95
N LEU A 164 -2.26 -3.38 -17.72
CA LEU A 164 -3.43 -3.41 -16.84
C LEU A 164 -4.63 -2.71 -17.50
N PHE A 165 -4.47 -1.47 -17.96
CA PHE A 165 -5.52 -0.72 -18.63
C PHE A 165 -6.05 -1.47 -19.87
N GLY A 166 -5.16 -2.02 -20.69
CA GLY A 166 -5.53 -2.83 -21.85
C GLY A 166 -6.33 -4.07 -21.47
N LYS A 167 -5.97 -4.74 -20.38
CA LYS A 167 -6.73 -5.88 -19.84
C LYS A 167 -8.13 -5.45 -19.37
N ILE A 168 -8.22 -4.36 -18.60
CA ILE A 168 -9.49 -3.82 -18.08
C ILE A 168 -10.41 -3.44 -19.23
N GLN A 169 -9.91 -2.72 -20.24
CA GLN A 169 -10.66 -2.32 -21.43
C GLN A 169 -11.25 -3.55 -22.14
N ASN A 170 -10.43 -4.56 -22.41
CA ASN A 170 -10.86 -5.77 -23.11
C ASN A 170 -11.90 -6.58 -22.32
N GLU A 171 -11.74 -6.69 -21.00
CA GLU A 171 -12.74 -7.35 -20.15
C GLU A 171 -14.03 -6.57 -20.05
N PHE A 172 -13.93 -5.25 -19.89
CA PHE A 172 -15.09 -4.36 -19.83
C PHE A 172 -15.90 -4.44 -21.13
N GLU A 173 -15.27 -4.35 -22.29
CA GLU A 173 -15.96 -4.45 -23.59
C GLU A 173 -16.72 -5.77 -23.72
N LYS A 174 -16.10 -6.90 -23.37
CA LYS A 174 -16.76 -8.22 -23.37
C LYS A 174 -17.96 -8.24 -22.42
N LYS A 175 -17.80 -7.75 -21.17
CA LYS A 175 -18.87 -7.71 -20.16
C LYS A 175 -20.00 -6.75 -20.57
N TRP A 176 -19.67 -5.62 -21.20
CA TRP A 176 -20.59 -4.59 -21.65
C TRP A 176 -21.42 -5.05 -22.86
N GLU A 177 -20.77 -5.63 -23.87
CA GLU A 177 -21.44 -6.18 -25.06
C GLU A 177 -22.38 -7.32 -24.69
N ASN A 178 -21.99 -8.17 -23.74
CA ASN A 178 -22.84 -9.23 -23.21
C ASN A 178 -23.96 -8.69 -22.31
N GLY A 179 -23.82 -7.48 -21.74
CA GLY A 179 -24.80 -6.90 -20.82
C GLY A 179 -24.76 -7.52 -19.43
N THR A 180 -23.60 -8.06 -19.05
CA THR A 180 -23.35 -8.72 -17.76
C THR A 180 -22.61 -7.81 -16.78
N PHE A 181 -22.38 -6.53 -17.14
CA PHE A 181 -21.66 -5.60 -16.29
C PHE A 181 -22.49 -5.22 -15.03
N PRO A 182 -21.95 -5.39 -13.81
CA PRO A 182 -22.66 -5.09 -12.56
C PRO A 182 -23.15 -3.64 -12.48
N GLY A 183 -24.32 -3.41 -11.88
CA GLY A 183 -24.91 -2.06 -11.73
C GLY A 183 -25.45 -1.43 -13.03
N TRP A 184 -25.27 -2.08 -14.18
CA TRP A 184 -25.75 -1.62 -15.49
C TRP A 184 -26.49 -2.73 -16.24
N PRO A 185 -27.70 -3.13 -15.78
CA PRO A 185 -28.50 -4.09 -16.52
C PRO A 185 -28.83 -3.52 -17.90
N LYS A 186 -28.75 -4.36 -18.95
CA LYS A 186 -29.35 -4.01 -20.24
C LYS A 186 -30.79 -3.61 -19.96
N GLU A 187 -31.19 -2.42 -20.40
CA GLU A 187 -32.61 -2.07 -20.43
C GLU A 187 -33.27 -3.19 -21.23
N THR A 188 -33.99 -4.09 -20.54
CA THR A 188 -34.99 -4.94 -21.18
C THR A 188 -35.92 -3.94 -21.81
N SER A 189 -35.67 -3.64 -23.08
CA SER A 189 -36.51 -2.82 -23.92
C SER A 189 -37.88 -3.40 -23.69
N SER A 190 -38.72 -2.67 -22.95
CA SER A 190 -40.01 -3.18 -22.51
C SER A 190 -40.71 -3.65 -23.76
N ALA A 191 -40.79 -4.98 -23.93
CA ALA A 191 -41.46 -5.56 -25.09
C ALA A 191 -42.92 -5.08 -25.18
N LEU A 192 -43.43 -4.52 -24.07
CA LEU A 192 -44.74 -3.89 -23.96
C LEU A 192 -44.88 -2.51 -24.62
N THR A 193 -43.82 -1.74 -24.87
CA THR A 193 -43.99 -0.37 -25.43
C THR A 193 -43.87 -0.30 -26.95
N HIS A 194 -43.38 -1.35 -27.61
CA HIS A 194 -43.18 -1.38 -29.07
C HIS A 194 -43.90 -2.52 -29.81
N ALA A 195 -44.50 -3.49 -29.12
CA ALA A 195 -45.24 -4.57 -29.77
C ALA A 195 -46.67 -4.13 -30.14
N GLY A 196 -46.78 -3.32 -31.20
CA GLY A 196 -48.02 -3.24 -31.94
C GLY A 196 -48.34 -4.61 -32.58
N ALA A 197 -49.63 -4.96 -32.68
CA ALA A 197 -50.03 -6.19 -33.36
C ALA A 197 -50.08 -5.97 -34.87
N HIS A 198 -49.41 -6.86 -35.64
CA HIS A 198 -49.46 -6.80 -37.10
C HIS A 198 -50.90 -7.03 -37.58
N LEU A 199 -51.39 -6.12 -38.44
CA LEU A 199 -52.70 -6.23 -39.07
C LEU A 199 -52.50 -6.59 -40.54
N ASP A 200 -53.10 -7.70 -40.99
CA ASP A 200 -53.09 -8.02 -42.41
C ASP A 200 -54.05 -7.08 -43.17
N LEU A 201 -53.48 -6.27 -44.06
CA LEU A 201 -54.22 -5.29 -44.86
C LEU A 201 -54.81 -5.90 -46.13
N SER A 202 -54.47 -7.15 -46.47
CA SER A 202 -54.96 -7.82 -47.68
C SER A 202 -56.49 -7.92 -47.72
N ALA A 203 -57.10 -8.16 -46.55
CA ALA A 203 -58.54 -8.35 -46.33
C ALA A 203 -59.40 -7.08 -46.43
N PHE A 204 -58.80 -5.88 -46.48
CA PHE A 204 -59.51 -4.61 -46.48
C PHE A 204 -59.47 -3.93 -47.85
N SER A 205 -60.61 -3.57 -48.41
CA SER A 205 -60.72 -3.01 -49.77
C SER A 205 -60.63 -1.48 -49.78
N SER A 206 -60.86 -0.82 -48.64
CA SER A 206 -60.79 0.63 -48.50
C SER A 206 -60.33 1.06 -47.11
N TRP A 207 -59.97 2.33 -46.94
CA TRP A 207 -59.54 2.87 -45.65
C TRP A 207 -60.74 3.07 -44.69
N GLU A 208 -61.95 3.22 -45.21
CA GLU A 208 -63.20 3.29 -44.43
C GLU A 208 -63.49 1.97 -43.69
N GLU A 209 -63.16 0.83 -44.30
CA GLU A 209 -63.26 -0.47 -43.62
C GLU A 209 -62.25 -0.59 -42.47
N LEU A 210 -61.03 -0.04 -42.64
CA LEU A 210 -60.04 0.04 -41.56
C LEU A 210 -60.44 1.00 -40.45
N ALA A 211 -61.11 2.11 -40.79
CA ALA A 211 -61.66 3.06 -39.83
C ALA A 211 -62.67 2.38 -38.88
N SER A 212 -63.47 1.43 -39.38
CA SER A 212 -64.44 0.68 -38.57
C SER A 212 -63.82 -0.18 -37.46
N LEU A 213 -62.52 -0.51 -37.54
CA LEU A 213 -61.80 -1.28 -36.52
C LEU A 213 -61.54 -0.49 -35.23
N GLY A 214 -61.72 0.84 -35.26
CA GLY A 214 -61.56 1.73 -34.12
C GLY A 214 -60.12 2.18 -33.85
N LEU A 215 -60.02 3.19 -32.98
CA LEU A 215 -58.77 3.92 -32.69
C LEU A 215 -57.65 3.03 -32.13
N ASP A 216 -57.99 2.08 -31.26
CA ASP A 216 -56.99 1.25 -30.57
C ASP A 216 -56.35 0.21 -31.49
N ARG A 217 -57.15 -0.42 -32.37
CA ARG A 217 -56.65 -1.35 -33.40
C ARG A 217 -55.75 -0.65 -34.40
N LEU A 218 -56.16 0.53 -34.89
CA LEU A 218 -55.37 1.33 -35.82
C LEU A 218 -54.07 1.84 -35.19
N LYS A 219 -54.12 2.28 -33.93
CA LYS A 219 -52.92 2.70 -33.18
C LYS A 219 -51.95 1.53 -33.00
N SER A 220 -52.45 0.35 -32.64
CA SER A 220 -51.61 -0.85 -32.48
C SER A 220 -50.95 -1.26 -33.80
N ALA A 221 -51.70 -1.26 -34.91
CA ALA A 221 -51.16 -1.59 -36.23
C ALA A 221 -50.14 -0.56 -36.74
N LEU A 222 -50.38 0.75 -36.52
CA LEU A 222 -49.43 1.81 -36.87
C LEU A 222 -48.15 1.74 -36.02
N LEU A 223 -48.26 1.40 -34.73
CA LEU A 223 -47.12 1.16 -33.85
C LEU A 223 -46.30 -0.05 -34.31
N ALA A 224 -46.96 -1.14 -34.75
CA ALA A 224 -46.30 -2.33 -35.27
C ALA A 224 -45.41 -2.03 -36.49
N LEU A 225 -45.78 -1.04 -37.28
CA LEU A 225 -45.06 -0.59 -38.48
C LEU A 225 -44.14 0.63 -38.23
N GLY A 226 -44.04 1.13 -36.99
CA GLY A 226 -43.20 2.28 -36.64
C GLY A 226 -43.69 3.64 -37.19
N LEU A 227 -44.97 3.73 -37.57
CA LEU A 227 -45.58 4.90 -38.19
C LEU A 227 -46.15 5.88 -37.16
N LYS A 228 -46.32 7.14 -37.55
CA LYS A 228 -46.96 8.16 -36.71
C LYS A 228 -48.40 7.74 -36.35
N CYS A 229 -48.75 7.84 -35.07
CA CYS A 229 -50.07 7.49 -34.54
C CYS A 229 -50.97 8.70 -34.23
N GLY A 230 -50.54 9.92 -34.57
CA GLY A 230 -51.32 11.15 -34.38
C GLY A 230 -52.36 11.37 -35.49
N GLY A 231 -53.35 12.23 -35.22
CA GLY A 231 -54.41 12.58 -36.17
C GLY A 231 -55.76 11.95 -35.85
N THR A 232 -56.76 12.25 -36.70
CA THR A 232 -58.11 11.71 -36.63
C THR A 232 -58.12 10.21 -36.96
N LEU A 233 -59.23 9.53 -36.64
CA LEU A 233 -59.40 8.10 -36.93
C LEU A 233 -59.24 7.80 -38.44
N GLU A 234 -59.77 8.68 -39.29
CA GLU A 234 -59.68 8.60 -40.75
C GLU A 234 -58.24 8.75 -41.25
N GLU A 235 -57.51 9.76 -40.73
CA GLU A 235 -56.09 9.99 -41.08
C GLU A 235 -55.20 8.80 -40.70
N ARG A 236 -55.50 8.13 -39.57
CA ARG A 236 -54.79 6.92 -39.14
C ARG A 236 -55.09 5.74 -40.06
N ALA A 237 -56.36 5.56 -40.44
CA ALA A 237 -56.78 4.50 -41.36
C ALA A 237 -56.19 4.70 -42.76
N GLN A 238 -56.19 5.92 -43.29
CA GLN A 238 -55.56 6.27 -44.58
C GLN A 238 -54.05 6.04 -44.55
N ARG A 239 -53.38 6.44 -43.46
CA ARG A 239 -51.94 6.20 -43.28
C ARG A 239 -51.59 4.72 -43.24
N LEU A 240 -52.36 3.92 -42.50
CA LEU A 240 -52.20 2.47 -42.46
C LEU A 240 -52.53 1.83 -43.82
N PHE A 241 -53.57 2.29 -44.52
CA PHE A 241 -53.92 1.76 -45.84
C PHE A 241 -52.86 2.08 -46.91
N SER A 242 -52.21 3.23 -46.82
CA SER A 242 -51.17 3.65 -47.77
C SER A 242 -49.92 2.75 -47.78
N THR A 243 -49.75 1.89 -46.77
CA THR A 243 -48.68 0.89 -46.70
C THR A 243 -49.07 -0.46 -47.32
N LYS A 244 -50.34 -0.64 -47.73
CA LYS A 244 -50.80 -1.86 -48.38
C LYS A 244 -50.05 -2.08 -49.70
N GLY A 245 -49.38 -3.23 -49.81
CA GLY A 245 -48.64 -3.64 -51.01
C GLY A 245 -47.32 -2.91 -51.27
N LYS A 246 -46.82 -2.12 -50.29
CA LYS A 246 -45.53 -1.43 -50.37
C LYS A 246 -44.55 -2.00 -49.35
N SER A 247 -43.29 -2.14 -49.74
CA SER A 247 -42.20 -2.45 -48.79
C SER A 247 -41.97 -1.26 -47.87
N LEU A 248 -41.60 -1.50 -46.61
CA LEU A 248 -41.34 -0.47 -45.61
C LEU A 248 -40.26 0.53 -46.07
N GLU A 249 -39.32 0.10 -46.90
CA GLU A 249 -38.23 0.93 -47.46
C GLU A 249 -38.72 1.90 -48.55
N SER A 250 -39.86 1.64 -49.16
CA SER A 250 -40.46 2.47 -50.22
C SER A 250 -41.40 3.55 -49.69
N LEU A 251 -41.60 3.60 -48.38
CA LEU A 251 -42.44 4.59 -47.72
C LEU A 251 -41.65 5.87 -47.44
N ASP A 252 -42.33 7.01 -47.52
CA ASP A 252 -41.73 8.30 -47.20
C ASP A 252 -41.28 8.33 -45.73
N THR A 253 -40.01 8.65 -45.51
CA THR A 253 -39.36 8.85 -44.20
C THR A 253 -40.15 9.81 -43.29
N SER A 254 -40.95 10.73 -43.88
CA SER A 254 -41.81 11.66 -43.14
C SER A 254 -42.99 10.98 -42.40
N LEU A 255 -43.40 9.78 -42.81
CA LEU A 255 -44.53 9.02 -42.22
C LEU A 255 -44.13 8.25 -40.96
N PHE A 256 -42.84 7.96 -40.80
CA PHE A 256 -42.29 7.30 -39.62
C PHE A 256 -42.29 8.22 -38.40
N ALA A 257 -42.52 7.63 -37.23
CA ALA A 257 -42.43 8.37 -35.97
C ALA A 257 -40.96 8.76 -35.72
N LYS A 258 -40.65 10.07 -35.74
CA LYS A 258 -39.35 10.56 -35.29
C LYS A 258 -39.26 10.29 -33.79
N ASN A 259 -38.39 9.38 -33.35
CA ASN A 259 -38.08 9.22 -31.93
C ASN A 259 -37.26 10.43 -31.46
N PRO A 260 -37.84 11.36 -30.68
CA PRO A 260 -37.11 12.52 -30.14
C PRO A 260 -36.00 12.07 -29.18
N LYS A 261 -36.13 10.85 -28.64
CA LYS A 261 -35.14 10.20 -27.79
C LYS A 261 -33.84 9.83 -28.50
N SER A 262 -33.79 9.59 -29.82
CA SER A 262 -32.62 8.94 -30.45
C SER A 262 -31.28 9.69 -30.36
N LYS A 263 -31.28 11.04 -30.35
CA LYS A 263 -30.04 11.83 -30.17
C LYS A 263 -29.66 12.03 -28.70
N GLY A 264 -30.64 12.16 -27.81
CA GLY A 264 -30.42 12.22 -26.36
C GLY A 264 -29.93 10.88 -25.81
N THR A 265 -30.60 9.79 -26.18
CA THR A 265 -30.25 8.43 -25.74
C THR A 265 -28.88 7.98 -26.22
N LYS A 266 -28.39 8.42 -27.38
CA LYS A 266 -27.01 8.12 -27.81
C LYS A 266 -25.98 8.81 -26.91
N ARG A 267 -26.18 10.09 -26.59
CA ARG A 267 -25.30 10.81 -25.66
C ARG A 267 -25.39 10.28 -24.23
N ASP A 268 -26.58 9.87 -23.81
CA ASP A 268 -26.80 9.28 -22.49
C ASP A 268 -26.21 7.86 -22.39
N THR A 269 -26.26 7.06 -23.47
CA THR A 269 -25.63 5.73 -23.50
C THR A 269 -24.11 5.81 -23.53
N GLU A 270 -23.54 6.76 -24.26
CA GLU A 270 -22.10 7.04 -24.26
C GLU A 270 -21.64 7.53 -22.88
N ARG A 271 -22.32 8.52 -22.30
CA ARG A 271 -22.06 8.99 -20.93
C ARG A 271 -22.16 7.85 -19.90
N ASN A 272 -23.16 6.98 -20.02
CA ASN A 272 -23.33 5.85 -19.11
C ASN A 272 -22.22 4.81 -19.30
N LYS A 273 -21.78 4.58 -20.54
CA LYS A 273 -20.64 3.71 -20.84
C LYS A 273 -19.36 4.26 -20.20
N ASP A 274 -19.14 5.58 -20.27
CA ASP A 274 -17.99 6.21 -19.62
C ASP A 274 -18.01 5.99 -18.10
N ILE A 275 -19.15 6.20 -17.45
CA ILE A 275 -19.29 5.99 -16.00
C ILE A 275 -19.07 4.51 -15.66
N ALA A 276 -19.68 3.60 -16.41
CA ALA A 276 -19.49 2.16 -16.20
C ALA A 276 -18.02 1.74 -16.37
N PHE A 277 -17.31 2.36 -17.32
CA PHE A 277 -15.88 2.09 -17.51
C PHE A 277 -15.01 2.62 -16.37
N LEU A 278 -15.34 3.79 -15.81
CA LEU A 278 -14.69 4.28 -14.58
C LEU A 278 -14.92 3.32 -13.40
N GLU A 279 -16.15 2.84 -13.23
CA GLU A 279 -16.48 1.84 -12.19
C GLU A 279 -15.70 0.54 -12.40
N ALA A 280 -15.56 0.08 -13.65
CA ALA A 280 -14.77 -1.10 -13.99
C ALA A 280 -13.30 -0.96 -13.56
N GLN A 281 -12.69 0.19 -13.83
CA GLN A 281 -11.32 0.47 -13.44
C GLN A 281 -11.17 0.49 -11.90
N ILE A 282 -12.09 1.15 -11.19
CA ILE A 282 -12.05 1.21 -9.72
C ILE A 282 -12.13 -0.19 -9.11
N TYR A 283 -13.01 -1.08 -9.61
CA TYR A 283 -13.08 -2.45 -9.10
C TYR A 283 -11.74 -3.18 -9.19
N GLU A 284 -11.04 -3.03 -10.31
CA GLU A 284 -9.76 -3.72 -10.56
C GLU A 284 -8.63 -3.13 -9.71
N TYR A 285 -8.54 -1.80 -9.59
CA TYR A 285 -7.56 -1.16 -8.70
C TYR A 285 -7.81 -1.49 -7.23
N VAL A 286 -9.08 -1.52 -6.80
CA VAL A 286 -9.43 -1.92 -5.43
C VAL A 286 -9.12 -3.40 -5.17
N GLU A 287 -9.27 -4.27 -6.17
CA GLU A 287 -8.85 -5.67 -6.06
C GLU A 287 -7.32 -5.78 -5.90
N ILE A 288 -6.56 -5.01 -6.68
CA ILE A 288 -5.08 -4.94 -6.57
C ILE A 288 -4.64 -4.39 -5.21
N LEU A 289 -5.37 -3.42 -4.65
CA LEU A 289 -5.11 -2.77 -3.37
C LEU A 289 -5.90 -3.38 -2.21
N GLY A 290 -6.36 -4.62 -2.35
CA GLY A 290 -7.22 -5.28 -1.35
C GLY A 290 -6.59 -5.41 0.04
N GLU A 291 -5.27 -5.60 0.09
CA GLU A 291 -4.49 -5.66 1.33
C GLU A 291 -4.45 -4.29 2.03
N GLN A 292 -4.03 -3.24 1.32
CA GLN A 292 -3.97 -1.86 1.83
C GLN A 292 -5.35 -1.39 2.29
N ARG A 293 -6.41 -1.75 1.55
CA ARG A 293 -7.79 -1.47 1.95
C ARG A 293 -8.15 -2.09 3.29
N HIS A 294 -7.81 -3.37 3.49
CA HIS A 294 -8.07 -4.06 4.75
C HIS A 294 -7.30 -3.42 5.91
N LEU A 295 -6.01 -3.13 5.70
CA LEU A 295 -5.15 -2.46 6.66
C LEU A 295 -5.69 -1.07 7.05
N THR A 296 -6.16 -0.30 6.07
CA THR A 296 -6.74 1.03 6.29
C THR A 296 -8.01 0.93 7.13
N HIS A 297 -8.89 -0.02 6.82
CA HIS A 297 -10.11 -0.24 7.59
C HIS A 297 -9.82 -0.64 9.04
N GLU A 298 -8.87 -1.55 9.26
CA GLU A 298 -8.43 -1.93 10.60
C GLU A 298 -7.81 -0.74 11.36
N ASN A 299 -6.96 0.04 10.68
CA ASN A 299 -6.33 1.24 11.25
C ASN A 299 -7.36 2.25 11.74
N VAL A 300 -8.37 2.55 10.92
CA VAL A 300 -9.44 3.47 11.27
C VAL A 300 -10.29 2.95 12.42
N GLN A 301 -10.62 1.65 12.43
CA GLN A 301 -11.35 1.04 13.56
C GLN A 301 -10.56 1.13 14.87
N ARG A 302 -9.24 0.89 14.82
CA ARG A 302 -8.35 1.02 15.97
C ARG A 302 -8.29 2.47 16.45
N LYS A 303 -8.06 3.43 15.56
CA LYS A 303 -8.00 4.88 15.86
C LYS A 303 -9.34 5.40 16.44
N GLN A 304 -10.46 4.82 16.02
CA GLN A 304 -11.80 5.17 16.52
C GLN A 304 -12.08 4.60 17.92
N ALA A 305 -11.54 3.43 18.26
CA ALA A 305 -11.75 2.78 19.56
C ALA A 305 -10.90 3.38 20.70
N ARG A 306 -9.83 4.10 20.34
CA ARG A 306 -8.88 4.72 21.29
C ARG A 306 -9.44 5.93 22.02
N THR A 307 -8.93 6.12 23.24
CA THR A 307 -9.12 7.34 24.05
C THR A 307 -8.35 8.53 23.45
N GLY A 308 -8.50 9.73 24.03
CA GLY A 308 -7.82 10.93 23.53
C GLY A 308 -6.29 10.81 23.60
N GLU A 309 -5.77 10.40 24.76
CA GLU A 309 -4.33 10.24 25.03
C GLU A 309 -3.71 9.15 24.13
N GLU A 310 -4.36 7.99 24.01
CA GLU A 310 -3.89 6.88 23.15
C GLU A 310 -3.88 7.21 21.65
N ARG A 311 -4.65 8.23 21.21
CA ARG A 311 -4.65 8.70 19.82
C ARG A 311 -3.49 9.65 19.57
N GLU A 312 -3.21 10.56 20.51
CA GLU A 312 -2.08 11.48 20.45
C GLU A 312 -0.75 10.72 20.45
N GLU A 313 -0.62 9.68 21.28
CA GLU A 313 0.56 8.82 21.33
C GLU A 313 0.81 8.05 20.01
N GLU A 314 -0.25 7.56 19.33
CA GLU A 314 -0.10 6.85 18.03
C GLU A 314 0.25 7.80 16.89
N GLU A 315 -0.27 9.03 16.92
CA GLU A 315 0.05 10.06 15.93
C GLU A 315 1.52 10.48 16.06
N GLU A 316 2.03 10.59 17.30
CA GLU A 316 3.45 10.83 17.57
C GLU A 316 4.32 9.62 17.19
N GLU A 317 3.86 8.39 17.44
CA GLU A 317 4.55 7.15 17.06
C GLU A 317 4.64 6.99 15.54
N GLN A 318 3.57 7.26 14.78
CA GLN A 318 3.55 7.19 13.30
C GLN A 318 4.49 8.21 12.65
N ILE A 319 4.57 9.42 13.21
CA ILE A 319 5.53 10.44 12.77
C ILE A 319 6.97 9.95 13.06
N SER A 320 7.19 9.31 14.23
CA SER A 320 8.51 8.82 14.61
C SER A 320 8.97 7.56 13.84
N GLU A 321 8.07 6.61 13.56
CA GLU A 321 8.34 5.42 12.73
C GLU A 321 8.67 5.84 11.30
N SER A 322 7.99 6.86 10.79
CA SER A 322 8.27 7.39 9.45
C SER A 322 9.66 8.02 9.30
N GLU A 323 10.29 8.43 10.41
CA GLU A 323 11.67 8.92 10.46
C GLU A 323 12.69 7.86 10.89
N SER A 324 12.27 6.65 11.30
CA SER A 324 13.16 5.65 11.92
C SER A 324 13.17 4.26 11.25
N GLU A 325 12.25 3.94 10.33
CA GLU A 325 12.29 2.65 9.59
C GLU A 325 13.56 2.46 8.72
N ASP A 326 14.29 3.54 8.42
CA ASP A 326 15.59 3.47 7.72
C ASP A 326 16.77 3.07 8.63
N GLU A 327 16.65 3.12 9.96
CA GLU A 327 17.79 2.85 10.87
C GLU A 327 17.93 1.37 11.30
N GLU A 328 16.85 0.56 11.31
CA GLU A 328 16.89 -0.77 11.95
C GLU A 328 17.28 -1.94 11.02
N ASN A 329 17.25 -1.77 9.69
CA ASN A 329 17.50 -2.87 8.73
C ASN A 329 18.84 -2.77 7.97
N GLU A 330 19.82 -2.03 8.46
CA GLU A 330 21.17 -2.04 7.90
C GLU A 330 22.01 -3.21 8.45
N ILE A 331 22.24 -4.25 7.62
CA ILE A 331 23.35 -5.19 7.87
C ILE A 331 24.65 -4.46 7.55
N ILE A 332 25.18 -3.73 8.54
CA ILE A 332 26.42 -2.96 8.43
C ILE A 332 27.59 -3.90 8.10
N TYR A 333 28.17 -3.75 6.91
CA TYR A 333 29.31 -4.54 6.45
C TYR A 333 30.56 -4.25 7.30
N ASN A 334 30.85 -5.14 8.26
CA ASN A 334 31.98 -5.03 9.19
C ASN A 334 33.06 -6.11 8.93
N PRO A 335 33.84 -5.96 7.84
CA PRO A 335 34.82 -6.98 7.42
C PRO A 335 35.96 -7.21 8.41
N LYS A 336 36.10 -6.37 9.45
CA LYS A 336 37.13 -6.48 10.50
C LYS A 336 36.55 -6.79 11.90
N ASN A 337 35.25 -7.06 12.02
CA ASN A 337 34.56 -7.33 13.30
C ASN A 337 34.91 -6.33 14.43
N LEU A 338 35.09 -5.06 14.06
CA LEU A 338 35.32 -3.97 15.01
C LEU A 338 34.01 -3.69 15.77
N PRO A 339 34.02 -3.49 17.10
CA PRO A 339 32.79 -3.18 17.81
C PRO A 339 32.20 -1.85 17.31
N LEU A 340 30.88 -1.86 17.20
CA LEU A 340 30.09 -0.73 16.72
C LEU A 340 29.97 0.30 17.86
N GLY A 341 30.00 1.57 17.49
CA GLY A 341 29.74 2.67 18.40
C GLY A 341 28.27 2.73 18.81
N TRP A 342 27.93 3.74 19.61
CA TRP A 342 26.54 4.08 19.91
C TRP A 342 25.81 4.69 18.70
N ASP A 343 26.53 5.04 17.62
CA ASP A 343 25.96 5.49 16.32
C ASP A 343 25.89 4.36 15.26
N GLY A 344 26.12 3.11 15.66
CA GLY A 344 26.11 1.97 14.73
C GLY A 344 27.37 1.85 13.86
N LYS A 345 28.26 2.83 13.76
CA LYS A 345 29.46 2.77 12.89
C LYS A 345 30.63 2.05 13.57
N PRO A 346 31.52 1.39 12.80
CA PRO A 346 32.73 0.76 13.34
C PRO A 346 33.63 1.79 14.03
N ILE A 347 33.92 1.59 15.33
CA ILE A 347 34.75 2.51 16.11
C ILE A 347 36.16 2.59 15.50
N PRO A 348 36.71 3.80 15.26
CA PRO A 348 38.08 3.97 14.78
C PRO A 348 39.11 3.20 15.63
N TYR A 349 40.08 2.54 14.98
CA TYR A 349 41.01 1.61 15.64
C TYR A 349 41.81 2.22 16.80
N TRP A 350 42.18 3.50 16.72
CA TRP A 350 42.88 4.21 17.79
C TRP A 350 41.97 4.44 19.01
N LEU A 351 40.69 4.73 18.79
CA LEU A 351 39.70 4.95 19.84
C LEU A 351 39.32 3.62 20.52
N TYR A 352 39.25 2.55 19.73
CA TYR A 352 39.11 1.17 20.21
C TYR A 352 40.25 0.76 21.15
N LYS A 353 41.50 1.10 20.80
CA LYS A 353 42.68 0.87 21.63
C LYS A 353 42.75 1.81 22.85
N LEU A 354 42.35 3.08 22.69
CA LEU A 354 42.36 4.07 23.77
C LEU A 354 41.40 3.70 24.90
N HIS A 355 40.19 3.26 24.57
CA HIS A 355 39.18 2.85 25.56
C HIS A 355 39.33 1.40 26.03
N GLY A 356 40.37 0.69 25.58
CA GLY A 356 40.65 -0.69 26.00
C GLY A 356 39.59 -1.71 25.58
N LEU A 357 38.75 -1.39 24.59
CA LEU A 357 37.70 -2.27 24.05
C LEU A 357 38.28 -3.53 23.38
N ASN A 358 39.59 -3.54 23.14
CA ASN A 358 40.36 -4.69 22.62
C ASN A 358 40.80 -5.68 23.69
N ILE A 359 40.41 -5.47 24.95
CA ILE A 359 40.71 -6.35 26.07
C ILE A 359 39.41 -7.05 26.46
N ASN A 360 39.42 -8.36 26.34
CA ASN A 360 38.28 -9.20 26.69
C ASN A 360 38.38 -9.59 28.18
N TYR A 361 37.29 -9.41 28.91
CA TYR A 361 37.11 -9.86 30.29
C TYR A 361 35.97 -10.87 30.34
N ASN A 362 36.14 -11.96 31.07
CA ASN A 362 35.11 -12.98 31.19
C ASN A 362 34.50 -12.94 32.60
N CYS A 363 33.19 -13.14 32.70
CA CYS A 363 32.47 -13.27 33.97
C CYS A 363 31.83 -14.66 34.07
N GLU A 364 32.31 -15.49 35.00
CA GLU A 364 31.83 -16.86 35.20
C GLU A 364 30.39 -16.89 35.71
N ILE A 365 30.03 -16.00 36.64
CA ILE A 365 28.68 -15.84 37.20
C ILE A 365 27.62 -15.57 36.11
N CYS A 366 28.00 -14.92 35.01
CA CYS A 366 27.14 -14.65 33.86
C CYS A 366 27.12 -15.79 32.81
N GLY A 367 27.59 -16.99 33.14
CA GLY A 367 27.72 -18.10 32.19
C GLY A 367 28.98 -18.00 31.31
N ASN A 368 30.09 -17.53 31.89
CA ASN A 368 31.36 -17.27 31.20
C ASN A 368 31.23 -16.30 30.01
N TYR A 369 30.35 -15.31 30.15
CA TYR A 369 30.13 -14.30 29.11
C TYR A 369 31.31 -13.34 28.99
N THR A 370 31.71 -13.03 27.76
CA THR A 370 32.82 -12.15 27.45
C THR A 370 32.35 -10.71 27.27
N TYR A 371 32.92 -9.80 28.06
CA TYR A 371 32.75 -8.36 27.96
C TYR A 371 33.99 -7.72 27.30
N ARG A 372 33.74 -6.79 26.38
CA ARG A 372 34.77 -6.02 25.70
C ARG A 372 35.04 -4.71 26.43
N GLY A 373 36.20 -4.62 27.06
CA GLY A 373 36.71 -3.41 27.69
C GLY A 373 36.40 -3.28 29.19
N PRO A 374 37.27 -2.59 29.95
CA PRO A 374 37.14 -2.49 31.41
C PRO A 374 35.87 -1.75 31.87
N LYS A 375 35.44 -0.71 31.15
CA LYS A 375 34.27 0.10 31.54
C LYS A 375 32.97 -0.68 31.41
N ALA A 376 32.80 -1.43 30.31
CA ALA A 376 31.66 -2.32 30.13
C ALA A 376 31.66 -3.43 31.19
N PHE A 377 32.84 -3.97 31.49
CA PHE A 377 33.01 -4.95 32.56
C PHE A 377 32.79 -4.39 33.97
N GLN A 378 32.92 -3.08 34.23
CA GLN A 378 32.54 -2.54 35.53
C GLN A 378 31.03 -2.32 35.62
N ARG A 379 30.40 -1.89 34.51
CA ARG A 379 28.96 -1.66 34.47
C ARG A 379 28.14 -2.94 34.60
N HIS A 380 28.63 -4.06 34.06
CA HIS A 380 27.88 -5.31 34.07
C HIS A 380 27.51 -5.84 35.47
N PHE A 381 28.27 -5.48 36.53
CA PHE A 381 27.93 -5.87 37.91
C PHE A 381 26.58 -5.34 38.38
N ALA A 382 26.14 -4.20 37.84
CA ALA A 382 24.83 -3.60 38.12
C ALA A 382 23.76 -3.96 37.07
N GLU A 383 24.12 -4.68 36.01
CA GLU A 383 23.18 -5.07 34.96
C GLU A 383 22.34 -6.27 35.37
N TRP A 384 21.14 -6.39 34.78
CA TRP A 384 20.16 -7.41 35.12
C TRP A 384 20.72 -8.84 35.01
N ARG A 385 21.56 -9.12 34.00
CA ARG A 385 22.11 -10.46 33.76
C ARG A 385 22.99 -10.94 34.91
N HIS A 386 23.85 -10.06 35.43
CA HIS A 386 24.71 -10.39 36.56
C HIS A 386 23.90 -10.50 37.86
N ALA A 387 22.94 -9.59 38.06
CA ALA A 387 22.02 -9.65 39.19
C ALA A 387 21.20 -10.96 39.21
N HIS A 388 20.78 -11.43 38.03
CA HIS A 388 20.08 -12.70 37.87
C HIS A 388 20.98 -13.89 38.20
N GLY A 389 22.23 -13.90 37.69
CA GLY A 389 23.24 -14.92 38.04
C GLY A 389 23.48 -15.01 39.55
N MET A 390 23.64 -13.87 40.21
CA MET A 390 23.78 -13.78 41.68
C MET A 390 22.53 -14.29 42.42
N ARG A 391 21.33 -13.98 41.90
CA ARG A 391 20.07 -14.47 42.45
C ARG A 391 19.94 -15.99 42.31
N CYS A 392 20.36 -16.58 41.20
CA CYS A 392 20.40 -18.04 41.02
C CYS A 392 21.34 -18.74 42.00
N LEU A 393 22.43 -18.06 42.40
CA LEU A 393 23.34 -18.53 43.45
C LEU A 393 22.81 -18.30 44.89
N GLY A 394 21.66 -17.62 45.04
CA GLY A 394 21.08 -17.28 46.35
C GLY A 394 21.85 -16.18 47.10
N ILE A 395 22.66 -15.39 46.39
CA ILE A 395 23.47 -14.30 46.95
C ILE A 395 22.81 -12.96 46.63
N PRO A 396 22.59 -12.06 47.62
CA PRO A 396 22.04 -10.73 47.34
C PRO A 396 23.06 -9.87 46.59
N ASN A 397 22.64 -9.27 45.46
CA ASN A 397 23.50 -8.40 44.66
C ASN A 397 23.73 -7.05 45.37
N THR A 398 24.82 -6.96 46.15
CA THR A 398 25.21 -5.79 46.94
C THR A 398 26.61 -5.34 46.54
N ALA A 399 26.99 -4.09 46.86
CA ALA A 399 28.30 -3.53 46.52
C ALA A 399 29.50 -4.34 47.07
N HIS A 400 29.30 -5.19 48.09
CA HIS A 400 30.32 -6.10 48.61
C HIS A 400 30.81 -7.13 47.58
N PHE A 401 30.00 -7.44 46.57
CA PHE A 401 30.32 -8.39 45.51
C PHE A 401 30.81 -7.72 44.22
N ALA A 402 31.08 -6.41 44.25
CA ALA A 402 31.70 -5.72 43.13
C ALA A 402 33.07 -6.35 42.80
N ASN A 403 33.34 -6.58 41.51
CA ASN A 403 34.56 -7.20 40.99
C ASN A 403 34.72 -8.71 41.27
N VAL A 404 33.74 -9.38 41.88
CA VAL A 404 33.77 -10.84 42.05
C VAL A 404 33.21 -11.52 40.80
N THR A 405 34.01 -12.36 40.17
CA THR A 405 33.68 -12.94 38.85
C THR A 405 33.54 -14.45 38.89
N GLN A 406 34.30 -15.10 39.78
CA GLN A 406 34.26 -16.54 40.01
C GLN A 406 33.15 -16.90 40.98
N ILE A 407 32.47 -18.01 40.70
CA ILE A 407 31.34 -18.48 41.50
C ILE A 407 31.82 -18.92 42.89
N GLU A 408 32.96 -19.61 42.95
CA GLU A 408 33.56 -20.13 44.18
C GLU A 408 33.88 -19.01 45.18
N ASP A 409 34.49 -17.92 44.68
CA ASP A 409 34.84 -16.75 45.47
C ASP A 409 33.59 -16.03 46.00
N ALA A 410 32.56 -15.89 45.17
CA ALA A 410 31.30 -15.25 45.57
C ALA A 410 30.61 -16.02 46.71
N VAL A 411 30.56 -17.35 46.62
CA VAL A 411 29.97 -18.22 47.65
C VAL A 411 30.79 -18.17 48.94
N SER A 412 32.13 -18.20 48.85
CA SER A 412 33.01 -18.10 50.03
C SER A 412 32.86 -16.73 50.73
N LEU A 413 32.80 -15.64 49.96
CA LEU A 413 32.60 -14.31 50.49
C LEU A 413 31.23 -14.17 51.17
N TRP A 414 30.18 -14.73 50.56
CA TRP A 414 28.85 -14.73 51.15
C TRP A 414 28.79 -15.52 52.46
N ALA A 415 29.45 -16.69 52.53
CA ALA A 415 29.54 -17.47 53.76
C ALA A 415 30.22 -16.67 54.89
N LYS A 416 31.32 -15.96 54.59
CA LYS A 416 32.01 -15.09 55.55
C LYS A 416 31.12 -13.93 56.02
N LEU A 417 30.46 -13.24 55.09
CA LEU A 417 29.56 -12.13 55.42
C LEU A 417 28.36 -12.58 56.25
N LYS A 418 27.82 -13.77 55.97
CA LYS A 418 26.71 -14.34 56.76
C LYS A 418 27.15 -14.67 58.18
N LEU A 419 28.34 -15.22 58.37
CA LEU A 419 28.92 -15.47 59.70
C LEU A 419 29.15 -14.17 60.46
N GLN A 420 29.75 -13.17 59.82
CA GLN A 420 30.02 -11.88 60.44
C GLN A 420 28.71 -11.15 60.84
N LYS A 421 27.72 -11.13 59.95
CA LYS A 421 26.39 -10.58 60.27
C LYS A 421 25.67 -11.38 61.36
N ALA A 422 25.86 -12.70 61.42
CA ALA A 422 25.29 -13.52 62.48
C ALA A 422 25.95 -13.27 63.85
N SER A 423 27.25 -12.95 63.88
CA SER A 423 27.94 -12.55 65.11
C SER A 423 27.65 -11.12 65.55
N GLU A 424 27.38 -10.21 64.61
CA GLU A 424 27.01 -8.81 64.93
C GLU A 424 25.53 -8.66 65.29
N ARG A 425 24.69 -9.63 64.91
CA ARG A 425 23.25 -9.62 65.20
C ARG A 425 23.03 -10.04 66.65
N TRP A 426 22.70 -9.06 67.50
CA TRP A 426 22.26 -9.28 68.87
C TRP A 426 21.16 -10.34 68.95
N GLN A 427 21.39 -11.40 69.72
CA GLN A 427 20.44 -12.50 69.93
C GLN A 427 19.80 -12.39 71.32
N PRO A 428 18.58 -11.85 71.46
CA PRO A 428 17.94 -11.66 72.76
C PRO A 428 17.86 -12.95 73.60
N ASP A 429 17.62 -14.08 72.96
CA ASP A 429 17.45 -15.37 73.65
C ASP A 429 18.71 -15.84 74.41
N THR A 430 19.89 -15.43 73.94
CA THR A 430 21.21 -15.84 74.47
C THR A 430 21.99 -14.71 75.13
N GLU A 431 21.76 -13.47 74.71
CA GLU A 431 22.51 -12.28 75.15
C GLU A 431 21.70 -11.38 76.11
N GLU A 432 20.38 -11.58 76.23
CA GLU A 432 19.55 -10.90 77.24
C GLU A 432 19.54 -11.73 78.53
N GLU A 433 20.01 -11.14 79.62
CA GLU A 433 20.10 -11.77 80.94
C GLU A 433 18.93 -11.35 81.83
N TYR A 434 18.29 -12.33 82.47
CA TYR A 434 17.22 -12.15 83.45
C TYR A 434 17.67 -12.69 84.81
N GLU A 435 17.27 -12.00 85.87
CA GLU A 435 17.52 -12.42 87.25
C GLU A 435 16.31 -13.18 87.81
N ASP A 436 16.54 -14.34 88.42
CA ASP A 436 15.50 -15.11 89.10
C ASP A 436 15.18 -14.56 90.50
N SER A 437 14.14 -15.11 91.14
CA SER A 437 13.71 -14.72 92.49
C SER A 437 14.75 -15.01 93.59
N SER A 438 15.78 -15.79 93.27
CA SER A 438 16.90 -16.17 94.13
C SER A 438 18.19 -15.41 93.82
N GLY A 439 18.17 -14.48 92.86
CA GLY A 439 19.31 -13.65 92.46
C GLY A 439 20.29 -14.31 91.47
N ASN A 440 19.93 -15.43 90.84
CA ASN A 440 20.75 -16.05 89.80
C ASN A 440 20.46 -15.42 88.45
N VAL A 441 21.54 -15.11 87.71
CA VAL A 441 21.45 -14.54 86.36
C VAL A 441 21.45 -15.67 85.34
N VAL A 442 20.38 -15.75 84.55
CA VAL A 442 20.21 -16.74 83.47
C VAL A 442 19.81 -16.03 82.18
N ASN A 443 20.21 -16.59 81.03
CA ASN A 443 19.78 -16.02 79.75
C ASN A 443 18.25 -16.18 79.59
N LYS A 444 17.66 -15.30 78.78
CA LYS A 444 16.21 -15.24 78.55
C LYS A 444 15.60 -16.59 78.18
N LYS A 445 16.23 -17.34 77.28
CA LYS A 445 15.71 -18.64 76.86
C LYS A 445 15.63 -19.62 78.02
N THR A 446 16.68 -19.70 78.84
CA THR A 446 16.70 -20.56 80.01
C THR A 446 15.69 -20.09 81.05
N TYR A 447 15.55 -18.78 81.23
CA TYR A 447 14.53 -18.21 82.10
C TYR A 447 13.11 -18.58 81.64
N GLU A 448 12.78 -18.41 80.36
CA GLU A 448 11.46 -18.77 79.82
C GLU A 448 11.20 -20.28 79.90
N ASP A 449 12.20 -21.12 79.64
CA ASP A 449 12.07 -22.57 79.74
C ASP A 449 11.88 -23.02 81.19
N LEU A 450 12.65 -22.47 82.14
CA LEU A 450 12.46 -22.75 83.57
C LEU A 450 11.11 -22.23 84.08
N LYS A 451 10.65 -21.07 83.58
CA LYS A 451 9.32 -20.51 83.89
C LYS A 451 8.21 -21.43 83.41
N ARG A 452 8.33 -21.97 82.19
CA ARG A 452 7.36 -22.92 81.62
C ARG A 452 7.36 -24.26 82.35
N GLN A 453 8.49 -24.68 82.90
CA GLN A 453 8.63 -25.88 83.73
C GLN A 453 8.19 -25.65 85.19
N GLY A 454 7.92 -24.40 85.59
CA GLY A 454 7.49 -24.03 86.95
C GLY A 454 8.63 -24.05 87.98
N LEU A 455 9.87 -23.84 87.55
CA LEU A 455 11.09 -23.97 88.35
C LEU A 455 11.72 -22.62 88.76
N LEU A 456 11.01 -21.49 88.58
CA LEU A 456 11.48 -20.12 88.89
C LEU A 456 10.62 -19.39 89.93
#